data_AF-A0A8J8PJR2-F1
#
_entry.id   AF-A0A8J8PJR2-F1
#
_cell.length_a   1.000
_cell.length_b   1.000
_cell.length_c   1.000
_cell.angle_alpha   90.00
_cell.angle_beta   90.00
_cell.angle_gamma   90.00
#
_symmetry.space_group_name_H-M   'P 1'
#
loop_
_entity.id
_entity.type
_entity.pdbx_description
1 polymer ?
#
loop_
_entity_poly.entity_id
_entity_poly.type
_entity_poly.pdbx_seq_one_letter_code
_entity_poly.pdbx_strand_id
1 'polypeptide(L)'
;MATKIFLFIPPDNSSLGLSLTSDAKPIGIVTERDIVRAVADGLSYDSPIETIMTKGLIMVTPDKDVTEALLIMYQNNIRHLVVINEKGNLLGVVSIRDVARALNLMAIDLSFW
;
A
#
# COMPACT_ATOMS: atom_id res chain seq x y z
N MET A 1 -2.01 -12.30 9.00
CA MET A 1 -1.18 -11.22 8.45
C MET A 1 -1.39 -11.26 6.96
N ALA A 2 -1.86 -10.19 6.32
CA ALA A 2 -2.01 -10.16 4.86
C ALA A 2 -0.89 -9.28 4.31
N THR A 3 0.03 -9.85 3.56
CA THR A 3 1.05 -9.08 2.85
C THR A 3 0.36 -8.23 1.79
N LYS A 4 0.55 -6.91 1.88
CA LYS A 4 0.03 -5.93 0.90
C LYS A 4 1.08 -5.77 -0.19
N ILE A 5 0.76 -6.21 -1.40
CA ILE A 5 1.57 -6.04 -2.59
C ILE A 5 1.11 -4.77 -3.29
N PHE A 6 2.01 -3.83 -3.50
CA PHE A 6 1.72 -2.59 -4.23
C PHE A 6 2.11 -2.78 -5.69
N LEU A 7 1.27 -2.27 -6.59
CA LEU A 7 1.53 -2.29 -8.02
C LEU A 7 1.95 -0.92 -8.53
N PHE A 8 2.90 -0.96 -9.45
CA PHE A 8 3.55 0.23 -10.00
C PHE A 8 3.54 0.19 -11.52
N ILE A 9 3.41 1.36 -12.14
CA ILE A 9 3.66 1.53 -13.57
C ILE A 9 5.13 1.92 -13.75
N PRO A 10 5.91 1.15 -14.54
CA PRO A 10 7.26 1.53 -14.89
C PRO A 10 7.27 2.71 -15.89
N PRO A 11 8.34 3.52 -15.94
CA PRO A 11 8.39 4.75 -16.73
C PRO A 11 8.16 4.57 -18.23
N ASP A 12 8.50 3.40 -18.76
CA ASP A 12 8.37 2.99 -20.17
C ASP A 12 6.99 2.46 -20.54
N ASN A 13 6.05 2.44 -19.58
CA ASN A 13 4.64 2.07 -19.77
C ASN A 13 4.43 0.65 -20.36
N SER A 14 5.48 -0.19 -20.31
CA SER A 14 5.48 -1.52 -20.90
C SER A 14 5.25 -2.54 -19.77
N SER A 15 3.99 -2.97 -19.63
CA SER A 15 3.49 -3.93 -18.63
C SER A 15 3.44 -3.47 -17.16
N LEU A 16 2.33 -3.82 -16.49
CA LEU A 16 2.12 -3.64 -15.05
C LEU A 16 2.97 -4.64 -14.27
N GLY A 17 4.28 -4.44 -14.28
CA GLY A 17 5.22 -5.25 -13.50
C GLY A 17 5.26 -4.82 -12.04
N LEU A 18 5.59 -5.76 -11.15
CA LEU A 18 6.12 -5.44 -9.82
C LEU A 18 7.51 -4.81 -10.02
N SER A 19 7.56 -3.51 -10.32
CA SER A 19 8.80 -2.82 -10.63
C SER A 19 9.55 -2.46 -9.35
N LEU A 20 10.79 -2.93 -9.21
CA LEU A 20 11.73 -2.53 -8.15
C LEU A 20 12.53 -1.26 -8.54
N THR A 21 12.07 -0.49 -9.53
CA THR A 21 12.72 0.74 -10.01
C THR A 21 12.31 1.95 -9.17
N SER A 22 13.27 2.83 -8.89
CA SER A 22 13.11 4.06 -8.09
C SER A 22 12.14 5.10 -8.67
N ASP A 23 11.74 4.96 -9.94
CA ASP A 23 10.94 5.96 -10.67
C ASP A 23 9.49 5.53 -10.92
N ALA A 24 9.06 4.40 -10.37
CA ALA A 24 7.75 3.84 -10.66
C ALA A 24 6.62 4.58 -9.90
N LYS A 25 5.50 4.83 -10.58
CA LYS A 25 4.32 5.47 -9.97
C LYS A 25 3.36 4.40 -9.43
N PRO A 26 2.96 4.47 -8.15
CA PRO A 26 2.02 3.51 -7.58
C PRO A 26 0.61 3.72 -8.14
N ILE A 27 -0.04 2.65 -8.60
CA ILE A 27 -1.38 2.71 -9.22
C ILE A 27 -2.46 1.90 -8.51
N GLY A 28 -2.07 0.95 -7.67
CA GLY A 28 -3.01 0.12 -6.95
C GLY A 28 -2.34 -0.76 -5.91
N ILE A 29 -3.17 -1.45 -5.14
CA ILE A 29 -2.76 -2.41 -4.13
C ILE A 29 -3.53 -3.70 -4.32
N VAL A 30 -2.83 -4.81 -4.14
CA VAL A 30 -3.37 -6.17 -4.11
C VAL A 30 -2.93 -6.80 -2.80
N THR A 31 -3.84 -7.46 -2.10
CA THR A 31 -3.55 -8.20 -0.89
C THR A 31 -3.72 -9.69 -1.12
N GLU A 32 -3.15 -10.51 -0.24
CA GLU A 32 -3.44 -11.96 -0.23
C GLU A 32 -4.94 -12.25 -0.23
N ARG A 33 -5.76 -11.44 0.46
CA ARG A 33 -7.22 -11.60 0.45
C ARG A 33 -7.83 -11.38 -0.93
N ASP A 34 -7.29 -10.44 -1.70
CA ASP A 34 -7.77 -10.15 -3.04
C ASP A 34 -7.41 -11.30 -3.99
N ILE A 35 -6.22 -11.88 -3.84
CA ILE A 35 -5.80 -13.09 -4.57
C ILE A 35 -6.69 -14.28 -4.21
N VAL A 36 -6.93 -14.54 -2.91
CA VAL A 36 -7.79 -15.64 -2.45
C VAL A 36 -9.21 -15.47 -2.97
N ARG A 37 -9.76 -14.26 -2.95
CA ARG A 37 -11.07 -13.95 -3.54
C ARG A 37 -11.09 -14.20 -5.04
N ALA A 38 -10.08 -13.71 -5.76
CA ALA A 38 -9.99 -13.90 -7.21
C ALA A 38 -10.00 -15.38 -7.61
N VAL A 39 -9.23 -16.21 -6.91
CA VAL A 39 -9.21 -17.66 -7.13
C VAL A 39 -10.57 -18.28 -6.81
N ALA A 40 -11.19 -17.88 -5.69
CA ALA A 40 -12.51 -18.36 -5.31
C ALA A 40 -13.61 -17.98 -6.31
N ASP A 41 -13.48 -16.80 -6.93
CA ASP A 41 -14.38 -16.28 -7.97
C ASP A 41 -14.10 -16.90 -9.36
N GLY A 42 -13.11 -17.79 -9.46
CA GLY A 42 -12.79 -18.52 -10.70
C GLY A 42 -12.00 -17.72 -11.73
N LEU A 43 -11.35 -16.62 -11.32
CA LEU A 43 -10.48 -15.87 -12.22
C LEU A 43 -9.28 -16.73 -12.62
N SER A 44 -8.96 -16.72 -13.92
CA SER A 44 -7.77 -17.39 -14.44
C SER A 44 -6.50 -16.66 -14.01
N TYR A 45 -5.39 -17.39 -13.90
CA TYR A 45 -4.10 -16.85 -13.44
C TYR A 45 -3.47 -15.84 -14.41
N ASP A 46 -3.92 -15.83 -15.68
CA ASP A 46 -3.54 -14.88 -16.71
C ASP A 46 -4.46 -13.65 -16.77
N SER A 47 -5.47 -13.58 -15.89
CA SER A 47 -6.34 -12.41 -15.77
C SER A 47 -5.50 -11.17 -15.42
N PRO A 48 -5.78 -10.00 -16.03
CA PRO A 48 -5.06 -8.79 -15.70
C PRO A 48 -5.17 -8.47 -14.21
N ILE A 49 -4.07 -8.21 -13.53
CA ILE A 49 -4.03 -7.91 -12.09
C ILE A 49 -4.86 -6.66 -11.72
N GLU A 50 -5.12 -5.78 -12.67
CA GLU A 50 -6.03 -4.65 -12.52
C GLU A 50 -7.47 -5.04 -12.15
N THR A 51 -7.87 -6.27 -12.49
CA THR A 51 -9.21 -6.79 -12.20
C THR A 51 -9.45 -7.03 -10.71
N ILE A 52 -8.37 -7.25 -9.94
CA ILE A 52 -8.43 -7.59 -8.51
C ILE A 52 -7.82 -6.50 -7.63
N MET A 53 -7.17 -5.49 -8.22
CA MET A 53 -6.51 -4.43 -7.46
C MET A 53 -7.49 -3.38 -6.95
N THR A 54 -7.22 -2.86 -5.76
CA THR A 54 -7.88 -1.65 -5.26
C THR A 54 -7.16 -0.42 -5.79
N LYS A 55 -7.89 0.46 -6.48
CA LYS A 55 -7.45 1.77 -6.97
C LYS A 55 -7.67 2.85 -5.90
N GLY A 56 -7.07 4.03 -6.09
CA GLY A 56 -7.25 5.16 -5.18
C GLY A 56 -6.36 5.05 -3.93
N LEU A 57 -5.05 4.86 -4.16
CA LEU A 57 -4.08 4.80 -3.08
C LEU A 57 -4.01 6.13 -2.35
N ILE A 58 -4.05 6.07 -1.03
CA ILE A 58 -3.77 7.24 -0.20
C ILE A 58 -2.26 7.34 -0.01
N MET A 59 -1.71 8.44 -0.51
CA MET A 59 -0.29 8.69 -0.58
C MET A 59 0.11 9.84 0.32
N VAL A 60 1.30 9.76 0.89
CA VAL A 60 1.93 10.81 1.70
C VAL A 60 3.36 11.04 1.24
N THR A 61 3.87 12.22 1.55
CA THR A 61 5.28 12.58 1.32
C THR A 61 6.07 12.34 2.62
N PRO A 62 7.39 12.08 2.55
CA PRO A 62 8.19 11.69 3.71
C PRO A 62 8.43 12.83 4.73
N ASP A 63 8.12 14.07 4.36
CA ASP A 63 8.19 15.26 5.22
C ASP A 63 6.98 15.40 6.17
N LYS A 64 5.91 14.62 5.96
CA LYS A 64 4.76 14.59 6.87
C LYS A 64 5.11 14.00 8.22
N ASP A 65 4.58 14.62 9.27
CA ASP A 65 4.76 14.14 10.63
C ASP A 65 4.10 12.77 10.84
N VAL A 66 4.69 11.97 11.73
CA VAL A 66 4.19 10.62 12.06
C VAL A 66 2.77 10.66 12.63
N THR A 67 2.42 11.70 13.40
CA THR A 67 1.07 11.89 13.93
C THR A 67 0.05 12.26 12.85
N GLU A 68 0.46 13.03 11.84
CA GLU A 68 -0.37 13.31 10.66
C GLU A 68 -0.61 12.03 9.84
N ALA A 69 0.42 11.21 9.65
CA ALA A 69 0.28 9.90 9.01
C ALA A 69 -0.73 9.01 9.77
N LEU A 70 -0.69 9.01 11.11
CA LEU A 70 -1.67 8.29 11.93
C LEU A 70 -3.10 8.84 11.75
N LEU A 71 -3.25 10.17 11.72
CA LEU A 71 -4.54 10.82 11.52
C LEU A 71 -5.13 10.48 10.14
N ILE A 72 -4.33 10.52 9.09
CA ILE A 72 -4.75 10.14 7.73
C ILE A 72 -5.19 8.67 7.70
N MET A 73 -4.43 7.78 8.35
CA MET A 73 -4.81 6.37 8.48
C MET A 73 -6.17 6.21 9.16
N TYR A 74 -6.37 6.91 10.29
CA TYR A 74 -7.62 6.89 11.05
C TYR A 74 -8.82 7.40 10.24
N GLN A 75 -8.70 8.60 9.66
CA GLN A 75 -9.79 9.25 8.91
C GLN A 75 -10.24 8.45 7.69
N ASN A 76 -9.32 7.73 7.05
CA ASN A 76 -9.62 6.94 5.86
C ASN A 76 -9.86 5.46 6.16
N ASN A 77 -9.85 5.06 7.44
CA ASN A 77 -9.99 3.68 7.89
C ASN A 77 -9.01 2.71 7.16
N ILE A 78 -7.76 3.14 7.01
CA ILE A 78 -6.68 2.36 6.40
C ILE A 78 -5.54 2.16 7.37
N ARG A 79 -4.71 1.14 7.12
CA ARG A 79 -3.60 0.76 8.01
C ARG A 79 -2.22 0.93 7.39
N HIS A 80 -2.17 1.36 6.13
CA HIS A 80 -0.93 1.47 5.36
C HIS A 80 -1.03 2.72 4.50
N LEU A 81 0.03 3.49 4.44
CA LEU A 81 0.18 4.63 3.55
C LEU A 81 1.31 4.38 2.58
N VAL A 82 1.11 4.82 1.34
CA VAL A 82 2.15 4.81 0.31
C VAL A 82 2.96 6.09 0.45
N VAL A 83 4.27 5.96 0.58
CA VAL A 83 5.17 7.10 0.67
C VAL A 83 5.74 7.38 -0.71
N ILE A 84 5.58 8.62 -1.20
CA ILE A 84 6.06 9.06 -2.51
C ILE A 84 6.95 10.30 -2.38
N ASN A 85 7.83 10.52 -3.35
CA ASN A 85 8.56 11.78 -3.48
C ASN A 85 7.70 12.87 -4.18
N GLU A 86 8.23 14.07 -4.30
CA GLU A 86 7.57 15.20 -4.98
C GLU A 86 7.25 14.93 -6.48
N LYS A 87 7.99 14.01 -7.11
CA LYS A 87 7.77 13.58 -8.50
C LYS A 87 6.68 12.50 -8.61
N GLY A 88 6.14 12.04 -7.48
CA GLY A 88 5.15 10.97 -7.40
C GLY A 88 5.73 9.57 -7.52
N ASN A 89 7.05 9.40 -7.42
CA ASN A 89 7.67 8.08 -7.42
C ASN A 89 7.55 7.44 -6.04
N LEU A 90 7.35 6.12 -6.01
CA LEU A 90 7.33 5.36 -4.77
C LEU A 90 8.68 5.47 -4.04
N LEU A 91 8.62 5.84 -2.76
CA LEU A 91 9.73 5.70 -1.82
C LEU A 91 9.55 4.48 -0.91
N GLY A 92 8.31 4.10 -0.59
CA GLY A 92 8.02 2.93 0.21
C GLY A 92 6.60 2.90 0.76
N VAL A 93 6.41 2.10 1.81
CA VAL A 93 5.11 1.92 2.47
C VAL A 93 5.34 1.97 3.97
N VAL A 94 4.48 2.71 4.68
CA VAL A 94 4.47 2.73 6.15
C VAL A 94 3.18 2.10 6.66
N SER A 95 3.30 1.19 7.63
CA SER A 95 2.15 0.59 8.29
C SER A 95 1.82 1.31 9.60
N ILE A 96 0.59 1.15 10.08
CA ILE A 96 0.18 1.65 11.40
C ILE A 96 1.06 1.08 12.53
N ARG A 97 1.64 -0.12 12.33
CA ARG A 97 2.58 -0.72 13.29
C ARG A 97 3.92 0.01 13.31
N ASP A 98 4.39 0.48 12.17
CA ASP A 98 5.60 1.29 12.08
C ASP A 98 5.40 2.63 12.79
N VAL A 99 4.25 3.27 12.56
CA VAL A 99 3.83 4.51 13.24
C VAL A 99 3.75 4.29 14.75
N ALA A 100 3.07 3.23 15.20
CA ALA A 100 2.95 2.90 16.62
C ALA A 100 4.32 2.64 17.28
N ARG A 101 5.21 1.92 16.59
CA ARG A 101 6.58 1.67 17.02
C ARG A 101 7.39 2.96 17.12
N ALA A 102 7.27 3.87 16.14
CA ALA A 102 7.97 5.15 16.12
C ALA A 102 7.55 6.08 17.26
N LEU A 103 6.25 6.07 17.62
CA LEU A 103 5.71 6.83 18.74
C LEU A 103 5.94 6.16 20.11
N ASN A 104 6.69 5.05 20.15
CA ASN A 104 6.93 4.22 21.33
C ASN A 104 5.63 3.84 22.07
N LEU A 105 4.55 3.67 21.32
CA LEU A 105 3.22 3.32 21.82
C LEU A 105 3.13 1.81 22.14
N MET A 106 4.18 1.26 22.76
CA MET A 106 4.30 -0.16 23.10
C MET A 106 3.10 -0.70 23.90
N ALA A 107 2.36 0.18 24.58
CA ALA A 107 1.16 -0.17 25.34
C ALA A 107 -0.11 -0.44 24.51
N ILE A 108 -0.13 -0.18 23.19
CA ILE A 108 -1.33 -0.40 22.36
C ILE A 108 -1.37 -1.79 21.70
N ASP A 109 -0.45 -2.69 22.06
CA ASP A 109 -0.39 -4.03 21.45
C ASP A 109 -1.47 -5.03 21.96
N LEU A 110 -2.32 -4.72 22.95
CA LEU A 110 -3.03 -5.81 23.64
C LEU A 110 -4.56 -5.84 23.65
N SER A 111 -5.30 -4.96 22.98
CA SER A 111 -6.78 -5.15 23.02
C SER A 111 -7.65 -4.65 21.88
N PHE A 112 -7.12 -4.03 20.83
CA PHE A 112 -7.96 -3.51 19.74
C PHE A 112 -7.37 -3.70 18.35
N TRP A 113 -7.11 -4.95 17.95
CA TRP A 113 -7.01 -5.39 16.54
C TRP A 113 -7.31 -6.88 16.38
#